data_AF-A0A7W1DFJ4-F1
#
_entry.id   AF-A0A7W1DFJ4-F1
#
_cell.length_a   1.000
_cell.length_b   1.000
_cell.length_c   1.000
_cell.angle_alpha   90.00
_cell.angle_beta   90.00
_cell.angle_gamma   90.00
#
_symmetry.space_group_name_H-M   'P 1'
#
loop_
_entity.id
_entity.type
_entity.pdbx_description
1 polymer ?
#
loop_
_entity_poly.entity_id
_entity_poly.type
_entity_poly.pdbx_seq_one_letter_code
_entity_poly.pdbx_strand_id
1 'polypeptide(L)'
;MQERQEGLTKTYNRSHNPDESAEDIERLRELHVEMDRAVANAYGWDDLDLGHGFHETKQGMRFTISEEARREVLDRLLLLNHKRYAEEVEQGLHDKKKKKRKTKKRPKPRADGGTDSLFSSGDEA
;
A
#
# COMPACT_ATOMS: atom_id res chain seq x y z
N MET A 1 2.66 -12.32 -18.84
CA MET A 1 2.93 -13.24 -17.70
C MET A 1 2.75 -14.71 -18.06
N GLN A 2 1.58 -15.17 -18.54
CA GLN A 2 1.40 -16.60 -18.88
C GLN A 2 2.33 -17.10 -20.00
N GLU A 3 2.59 -16.28 -21.03
CA GLU A 3 3.41 -16.63 -22.20
C GLU A 3 4.86 -17.01 -21.87
N ARG A 4 5.45 -16.41 -20.83
CA ARG A 4 6.85 -16.67 -20.41
C ARG A 4 6.97 -17.62 -19.21
N GLN A 5 5.84 -18.07 -18.64
CA GLN A 5 5.78 -18.84 -17.39
C GLN A 5 6.54 -18.18 -16.20
N GLU A 6 6.55 -16.85 -16.15
CA GLU A 6 7.24 -16.07 -15.12
C GLU A 6 6.28 -15.66 -13.99
N GLY A 7 6.70 -15.89 -12.74
CA GLY A 7 6.02 -15.37 -11.56
C GLY A 7 6.35 -13.88 -11.30
N LEU A 8 5.47 -13.19 -10.57
CA LEU A 8 5.53 -11.74 -10.31
C LEU A 8 6.93 -11.21 -9.97
N THR A 9 7.67 -11.88 -9.10
CA THR A 9 9.03 -11.45 -8.70
C THR A 9 10.00 -11.37 -9.88
N LYS A 10 9.94 -12.32 -10.83
CA LYS A 10 10.78 -12.28 -12.04
C LYS A 10 10.38 -11.14 -12.96
N THR A 11 9.07 -11.00 -13.21
CA THR A 11 8.50 -9.91 -14.03
C THR A 11 8.88 -8.54 -13.48
N TYR A 12 8.77 -8.34 -12.16
CA TYR A 12 9.21 -7.10 -11.53
C TYR A 12 10.72 -6.91 -11.58
N ASN A 13 11.56 -7.95 -11.37
CA ASN A 13 13.00 -7.78 -11.53
C ASN A 13 13.38 -7.31 -12.94
N ARG A 14 12.72 -7.85 -13.98
CA ARG A 14 12.86 -7.40 -15.37
C ARG A 14 12.39 -5.94 -15.56
N SER A 15 11.25 -5.54 -14.97
CA SER A 15 10.80 -4.14 -15.06
C SER A 15 11.75 -3.12 -14.43
N HIS A 16 12.57 -3.53 -13.46
CA HIS A 16 13.61 -2.69 -12.86
C HIS A 16 14.97 -2.71 -13.60
N ASN A 17 15.18 -3.61 -14.57
CA ASN A 17 16.44 -3.74 -15.32
C ASN A 17 16.54 -2.71 -16.47
N PRO A 18 17.51 -1.77 -16.48
CA PRO A 18 17.65 -0.80 -17.57
C PRO A 18 17.95 -1.43 -18.94
N ASP A 19 18.59 -2.61 -18.97
CA ASP A 19 18.94 -3.30 -20.22
C ASP A 19 17.78 -4.16 -20.80
N GLU A 20 16.61 -4.16 -20.14
CA GLU A 20 15.43 -4.89 -20.58
C GLU A 20 14.54 -4.00 -21.46
N SER A 21 14.50 -4.32 -22.75
CA SER A 21 13.75 -3.64 -23.82
C SER A 21 12.69 -4.53 -24.50
N ALA A 22 12.16 -5.54 -23.79
CA ALA A 22 11.06 -6.33 -24.33
C ALA A 22 9.74 -5.54 -24.25
N GLU A 23 8.97 -5.54 -25.34
CA GLU A 23 7.71 -4.77 -25.46
C GLU A 23 6.73 -5.02 -24.30
N ASP A 24 6.69 -6.25 -23.76
CA ASP A 24 5.83 -6.61 -22.63
C ASP A 24 6.27 -5.97 -21.29
N ILE A 25 7.55 -5.63 -21.17
CA ILE A 25 8.13 -4.94 -20.00
C ILE A 25 8.08 -3.42 -20.18
N GLU A 26 8.33 -2.91 -21.38
CA GLU A 26 8.18 -1.48 -21.69
C GLU A 26 6.73 -1.02 -21.47
N ARG A 27 5.76 -1.77 -22.02
CA ARG A 27 4.33 -1.52 -21.77
C ARG A 27 3.95 -1.62 -20.29
N LEU A 28 4.58 -2.52 -19.53
CA LEU A 28 4.37 -2.62 -18.09
C LEU A 28 4.86 -1.35 -17.36
N ARG A 29 6.00 -0.79 -17.77
CA ARG A 29 6.50 0.50 -17.24
C ARG A 29 5.55 1.64 -17.58
N GLU A 30 5.09 1.74 -18.83
CA GLU A 30 4.12 2.76 -19.25
C GLU A 30 2.83 2.73 -18.43
N LEU A 31 2.26 1.53 -18.20
CA LEU A 31 1.07 1.36 -17.36
C LEU A 31 1.31 1.76 -15.90
N HIS A 32 2.51 1.54 -15.36
CA HIS A 32 2.88 2.05 -14.03
C HIS A 32 2.95 3.58 -14.01
N VAL A 33 3.53 4.21 -15.04
CA VAL A 33 3.58 5.68 -15.18
C VAL A 33 2.16 6.27 -15.26
N GLU A 34 1.28 5.67 -16.06
CA GLU A 34 -0.12 6.10 -16.20
C GLU A 34 -0.88 5.96 -14.86
N MET A 35 -0.72 4.82 -14.18
CA MET A 35 -1.35 4.57 -12.88
C MET A 35 -0.89 5.59 -11.81
N ASP A 36 0.41 5.83 -11.68
CA ASP A 36 0.94 6.77 -10.69
C ASP A 36 0.47 8.21 -10.96
N ARG A 37 0.41 8.63 -12.24
CA ARG A 37 -0.18 9.92 -12.65
C ARG A 37 -1.67 10.00 -12.34
N ALA A 38 -2.44 8.95 -12.61
CA ALA A 38 -3.86 8.90 -12.29
C ALA A 38 -4.10 8.99 -10.77
N VAL A 39 -3.24 8.36 -9.95
CA VAL A 39 -3.26 8.50 -8.49
C VAL A 39 -2.93 9.92 -8.06
N ALA A 40 -1.85 10.54 -8.57
CA ALA A 40 -1.51 11.93 -8.26
C ALA A 40 -2.67 12.89 -8.58
N ASN A 41 -3.26 12.77 -9.77
CA ASN A 41 -4.44 13.55 -10.18
C ASN A 41 -5.65 13.32 -9.26
N ALA A 42 -5.89 12.10 -8.79
CA ALA A 42 -6.98 11.80 -7.85
C ALA A 42 -6.79 12.42 -6.46
N TYR A 43 -5.55 12.73 -6.07
CA TYR A 43 -5.22 13.51 -4.87
C TYR A 43 -5.18 15.04 -5.12
N GLY A 44 -5.36 15.49 -6.38
CA GLY A 44 -5.23 16.89 -6.77
C GLY A 44 -3.78 17.38 -6.85
N TRP A 45 -2.87 16.50 -7.27
CA TRP A 45 -1.43 16.75 -7.42
C TRP A 45 -1.00 16.68 -8.90
N ASP A 46 -1.80 17.26 -9.78
CA ASP A 46 -1.50 17.37 -11.22
C ASP A 46 -0.30 18.29 -11.54
N ASP A 47 0.12 19.10 -10.56
CA ASP A 47 1.33 19.93 -10.58
C ASP A 47 2.64 19.15 -10.36
N LEU A 48 2.55 17.91 -9.88
CA LEU A 48 3.71 17.13 -9.47
C LEU A 48 4.36 16.40 -10.65
N ASP A 49 5.57 16.82 -11.04
CA ASP A 49 6.42 15.98 -11.90
C ASP A 49 6.93 14.77 -11.11
N LEU A 50 6.44 13.59 -11.50
CA LEU A 50 6.83 12.31 -10.90
C LEU A 50 8.24 11.85 -11.34
N GLY A 51 8.80 12.41 -12.42
CA GLY A 51 10.17 12.12 -12.85
C GLY A 51 10.49 10.62 -13.01
N HIS A 52 9.54 9.84 -13.57
CA HIS A 52 9.69 8.40 -13.73
C HIS A 52 10.94 8.05 -14.54
N GLY A 53 11.76 7.13 -14.00
CA GLY A 53 12.99 6.68 -14.62
C GLY A 53 13.71 5.65 -13.76
N PHE A 54 14.95 5.34 -14.12
CA PHE A 54 15.81 4.47 -13.33
C PHE A 54 16.53 5.29 -12.26
N HIS A 55 16.20 5.04 -11.00
CA HIS A 55 16.77 5.71 -9.85
C HIS A 55 17.46 4.71 -8.92
N GLU A 56 18.57 5.11 -8.32
CA GLU A 56 19.27 4.28 -7.34
C GLU A 56 18.47 4.23 -6.03
N THR A 57 18.35 3.03 -5.46
CA THR A 57 17.67 2.79 -4.18
C THR A 57 18.53 1.91 -3.29
N LYS A 58 18.17 1.82 -2.00
CA LYS A 58 18.79 0.86 -1.04
C LYS A 58 18.70 -0.62 -1.48
N GLN A 59 17.93 -0.92 -2.53
CA GLN A 59 17.76 -2.26 -3.10
C GLN A 59 18.35 -2.37 -4.52
N GLY A 60 19.21 -1.43 -4.92
CA GLY A 60 19.78 -1.31 -6.26
C GLY A 60 18.98 -0.37 -7.18
N MET A 61 19.34 -0.39 -8.47
CA MET A 61 18.66 0.38 -9.51
C MET A 61 17.21 -0.06 -9.68
N ARG A 62 16.28 0.89 -9.72
CA ARG A 62 14.85 0.62 -9.86
C ARG A 62 14.18 1.62 -10.80
N PHE A 63 13.32 1.13 -11.70
CA PHE A 63 12.35 1.98 -12.41
C PHE A 63 11.28 2.47 -11.41
N THR A 64 11.23 3.78 -11.14
CA THR A 64 10.38 4.39 -10.09
C THR A 64 10.27 5.91 -10.31
N ILE A 65 9.55 6.63 -9.44
CA ILE A 65 9.52 8.10 -9.41
C ILE A 65 10.84 8.67 -8.88
N SER A 66 11.14 9.93 -9.23
CA SER A 66 12.36 10.62 -8.77
C SER A 66 12.42 10.72 -7.25
N GLU A 67 13.63 10.91 -6.68
CA GLU A 67 13.77 11.08 -5.23
C GLU A 67 13.05 12.35 -4.74
N GLU A 68 13.08 13.42 -5.54
CA GLU A 68 12.40 14.68 -5.24
C GLU A 68 10.87 14.49 -5.21
N ALA A 69 10.31 13.87 -6.25
CA ALA A 69 8.87 13.53 -6.30
C ALA A 69 8.47 12.63 -5.13
N ARG A 70 9.30 11.65 -4.76
CA ARG A 70 9.04 10.77 -3.61
C ARG A 70 8.99 11.53 -2.29
N ARG A 71 9.88 12.51 -2.08
CA ARG A 71 9.88 13.35 -0.87
C ARG A 71 8.60 14.20 -0.83
N GLU A 72 8.30 14.90 -1.92
CA GLU A 72 7.09 15.74 -2.04
C GLU A 72 5.79 14.94 -1.81
N VAL A 73 5.67 13.72 -2.36
CA VAL A 73 4.54 12.81 -2.08
C VAL A 73 4.44 12.48 -0.59
N LEU A 74 5.56 12.17 0.07
CA LEU A 74 5.57 11.85 1.50
C LEU A 74 5.17 13.06 2.36
N ASP A 75 5.64 14.26 2.02
CA ASP A 75 5.31 15.49 2.74
C ASP A 75 3.83 15.88 2.56
N ARG A 76 3.29 15.77 1.33
CA ARG A 76 1.85 15.96 1.07
C ARG A 76 0.99 14.93 1.80
N LEU A 77 1.39 13.65 1.81
CA LEU A 77 0.70 12.58 2.56
C LEU A 77 0.74 12.83 4.07
N LEU A 78 1.87 13.30 4.60
CA LEU A 78 2.04 13.62 6.03
C LEU A 78 1.13 14.78 6.44
N LEU A 79 1.06 15.84 5.63
CA LEU A 79 0.15 16.97 5.85
C LEU A 79 -1.33 16.53 5.85
N LEU A 80 -1.74 15.72 4.87
CA LEU A 80 -3.09 15.16 4.81
C LEU A 80 -3.40 14.25 6.01
N ASN A 81 -2.41 13.48 6.49
CA ASN A 81 -2.55 12.65 7.67
C ASN A 81 -2.79 13.50 8.93
N HIS A 82 -1.98 14.53 9.15
CA HIS A 82 -2.16 15.46 10.27
C HIS A 82 -3.51 16.17 10.26
N LYS A 83 -4.01 16.59 9.08
CA LYS A 83 -5.34 17.18 8.94
C LYS A 83 -6.45 16.18 9.33
N ARG A 84 -6.45 14.98 8.75
CA ARG A 84 -7.43 13.93 9.06
C ARG A 84 -7.39 13.51 10.53
N TYR A 85 -6.19 13.43 11.12
CA TYR A 85 -6.01 13.13 12.53
C TYR A 85 -6.66 14.20 13.43
N ALA A 86 -6.50 15.49 13.11
CA ALA A 86 -7.16 16.57 13.84
C ALA A 86 -8.70 16.46 13.75
N GLU A 87 -9.23 16.16 12.55
CA GLU A 87 -10.66 15.91 12.32
C GLU A 87 -11.17 14.69 13.12
N GLU A 88 -10.42 13.58 13.17
CA GLU A 88 -10.75 12.38 13.97
C GLU A 88 -10.72 12.62 15.49
N VAL A 89 -9.81 13.48 15.95
CA VAL A 89 -9.72 13.91 17.36
C VAL A 89 -10.90 14.80 17.72
N GLU A 90 -11.28 15.76 16.87
CA GLU A 90 -12.45 16.62 17.07
C GLU A 90 -13.75 15.80 17.12
N GLN A 91 -13.90 14.82 16.22
CA GLN A 91 -15.03 13.87 16.22
C GLN A 91 -15.00 12.89 17.41
N GLY A 92 -13.94 12.90 18.22
CA GLY A 92 -13.80 12.05 19.41
C GLY A 92 -13.65 10.55 19.12
N LEU A 93 -13.21 10.21 17.90
CA LEU A 93 -12.94 8.83 17.47
C LEU A 93 -11.58 8.33 17.95
N HIS A 94 -10.60 9.22 18.14
CA HIS A 94 -9.25 8.84 18.53
C HIS A 94 -9.09 8.46 20.03
N ASP A 95 -10.17 8.56 20.81
CA ASP A 95 -10.16 8.37 22.26
C ASP A 95 -10.29 6.87 22.66
N LYS A 96 -9.20 6.11 22.50
CA LYS A 96 -9.09 4.66 22.79
C LYS A 96 -9.29 4.25 24.26
N LYS A 97 -9.96 5.07 25.09
CA LYS A 97 -10.25 4.82 26.52
C LYS A 97 -11.68 5.16 26.97
N LYS A 98 -12.70 5.09 26.09
CA LYS A 98 -14.11 5.02 26.55
C LYS A 98 -14.37 3.69 27.28
N LYS A 99 -14.26 3.75 28.62
CA LYS A 99 -14.40 2.70 29.65
C LYS A 99 -15.22 1.47 29.21
N LYS A 100 -14.61 0.27 29.25
CA LYS A 100 -15.36 -1.00 29.33
C LYS A 100 -16.31 -0.94 30.55
N ARG A 101 -17.62 -0.78 30.32
CA ARG A 101 -18.64 -0.97 31.36
C ARG A 101 -18.45 -2.39 31.91
N LYS A 102 -18.21 -2.52 33.22
CA LYS A 102 -18.17 -3.83 33.89
C LYS A 102 -19.58 -4.46 33.80
N THR A 103 -19.78 -5.32 32.80
CA THR A 103 -20.95 -6.20 32.74
C THR A 103 -20.86 -7.20 33.90
N LYS A 104 -21.85 -7.16 34.81
CA LYS A 104 -21.93 -8.11 35.92
C LYS A 104 -22.07 -9.53 35.34
N LYS A 105 -21.20 -10.46 35.75
CA LYS A 105 -21.29 -11.87 35.36
C LYS A 105 -22.66 -12.43 35.75
N ARG A 106 -23.39 -13.00 34.78
CA ARG A 106 -24.48 -13.97 35.01
C ARG A 106 -24.00 -15.35 34.51
N PRO A 107 -24.45 -16.46 35.12
CA PRO A 107 -23.92 -17.79 34.84
C PRO A 107 -24.35 -18.34 33.47
N LYS A 108 -23.56 -19.28 32.94
CA LYS A 108 -23.76 -19.92 31.61
C LYS A 108 -24.81 -21.05 31.64
N PRO A 109 -25.71 -21.16 30.65
CA PRO A 109 -26.24 -22.44 30.16
C PRO A 109 -25.29 -23.08 29.12
N ARG A 110 -25.55 -24.33 28.73
CA ARG A 110 -24.65 -25.18 27.91
C ARG A 110 -24.90 -25.07 26.39
N ALA A 111 -23.96 -25.65 25.63
CA ALA A 111 -23.79 -25.60 24.17
C ALA A 111 -25.05 -25.94 23.34
N ASP A 112 -25.32 -25.17 22.27
CA ASP A 112 -24.58 -25.25 21.00
C ASP A 112 -24.51 -23.84 20.33
N GLY A 113 -23.87 -23.58 19.18
CA GLY A 113 -23.19 -24.50 18.25
C GLY A 113 -22.21 -23.82 17.28
N GLY A 114 -21.98 -24.45 16.12
CA GLY A 114 -20.89 -24.13 15.19
C GLY A 114 -21.05 -22.86 14.33
N THR A 115 -19.93 -22.14 14.20
CA THR A 115 -19.51 -21.41 12.98
C THR A 115 -17.99 -21.43 12.91
N ASP A 116 -17.45 -21.69 11.72
CA ASP A 116 -16.04 -21.98 11.49
C ASP A 116 -15.16 -20.70 11.48
N SER A 117 -13.93 -20.79 11.98
CA SER A 117 -13.06 -19.63 12.23
C SER A 117 -11.94 -19.52 11.19
N LEU A 118 -12.20 -18.71 10.16
CA LEU A 118 -11.39 -18.58 8.93
C LEU A 118 -9.92 -18.12 9.11
N PHE A 119 -9.51 -17.66 10.31
CA PHE A 119 -8.11 -17.33 10.59
C PHE A 119 -7.70 -17.76 12.01
N SER A 120 -6.99 -18.88 12.12
CA SER A 120 -6.13 -19.21 13.27
C SER A 120 -4.82 -19.80 12.77
N SER A 121 -3.74 -19.09 13.09
CA SER A 121 -2.34 -19.31 12.72
C SER A 121 -1.78 -20.70 13.03
N GLY A 122 -0.74 -21.08 12.28
CA GLY A 122 0.56 -21.35 12.88
C GLY A 122 1.07 -22.80 12.93
N ASP A 123 2.14 -23.02 12.17
CA ASP A 123 3.36 -23.76 12.54
C ASP A 123 3.48 -25.30 12.44
N GLU A 124 4.72 -25.67 12.09
CA GLU A 124 5.46 -26.95 12.15
C GLU A 124 4.97 -28.22 11.42
N ALA A 125 5.66 -28.51 10.31
CA ALA A 125 6.34 -29.79 10.07
C ALA A 125 7.58 -29.58 9.16
#